data_AF-A0A3M1QLI0-F1
#
_entry.id   AF-A0A3M1QLI0-F1
#
_cell.length_a   1.000
_cell.length_b   1.000
_cell.length_c   1.000
_cell.angle_alpha   90.00
_cell.angle_beta   90.00
_cell.angle_gamma   90.00
#
_symmetry.space_group_name_H-M   'P 1'
#
loop_
_entity.id
_entity.type
_entity.pdbx_description
1 polymer ?
#
loop_
_entity_poly.entity_id
_entity_poly.type
_entity_poly.pdbx_seq_one_letter_code
_entity_poly.pdbx_strand_id
1 'polypeptide(L)'
;MENFKTFLNIRIQLPKSLFTVKFLLIAILLLAACSGTSNEANTNDNAPPNNTSEEQQNGVDTQDVSEDEDTSAQDESQNSDTENAADNNTASDTDEDANAIDNTEDDADTNAVDETTSESIGDAEHGRVLFHEVAEGAPLACATCHNTDSEERLVGPGLLNIGTRAATRVEGQSAIEYIRTSIIDPNAYIVEGFGNPSPMPTGFGDAFTEEDLNDLIAYLLTLEG
;
A
#
# COMPACT_ATOMS: atom_id res chain seq x y z
N MET A 1 60.23 31.11 -21.50
CA MET A 1 60.11 29.98 -20.57
C MET A 1 58.62 29.70 -20.46
N GLU A 2 57.91 29.28 -21.51
CA GLU A 2 57.93 27.95 -22.16
C GLU A 2 57.95 26.79 -21.16
N ASN A 3 56.99 25.86 -21.34
CA ASN A 3 56.84 24.53 -20.71
C ASN A 3 56.03 24.50 -19.40
N PHE A 4 54.96 23.72 -19.20
CA PHE A 4 54.66 22.39 -19.73
C PHE A 4 53.13 22.13 -19.63
N LYS A 5 52.48 21.96 -20.78
CA LYS A 5 51.14 21.36 -20.89
C LYS A 5 51.24 19.86 -20.58
N THR A 6 50.11 19.27 -20.16
CA THR A 6 49.77 17.84 -20.34
C THR A 6 50.12 16.89 -19.18
N PHE A 7 49.16 16.69 -18.28
CA PHE A 7 48.93 15.41 -17.59
C PHE A 7 47.52 14.96 -18.00
N LEU A 8 47.38 14.28 -19.15
CA LEU A 8 47.42 12.83 -19.30
C LEU A 8 46.21 12.14 -18.64
N ASN A 9 45.11 12.12 -19.40
CA ASN A 9 44.01 11.16 -19.27
C ASN A 9 44.56 9.73 -19.44
N ILE A 10 44.80 9.04 -18.33
CA ILE A 10 45.08 7.60 -18.34
C ILE A 10 43.74 6.87 -18.30
N ARG A 11 43.23 6.53 -19.48
CA ARG A 11 42.19 5.50 -19.64
C ARG A 11 42.86 4.13 -19.54
N ILE A 12 42.70 3.48 -18.39
CA ILE A 12 43.14 2.10 -18.17
C ILE A 12 42.18 1.16 -18.91
N GLN A 13 42.56 0.76 -20.12
CA GLN A 13 41.88 -0.27 -20.88
C GLN A 13 42.34 -1.65 -20.39
N LEU A 14 41.60 -2.21 -19.43
CA LEU A 14 41.75 -3.62 -19.03
C LEU A 14 41.28 -4.53 -20.20
N PRO A 15 42.04 -5.59 -20.55
CA PRO A 15 41.66 -6.49 -21.63
C PRO A 15 40.44 -7.32 -21.23
N LYS A 16 39.40 -7.27 -22.07
CA LYS A 16 38.10 -7.97 -21.93
C LYS A 16 38.20 -9.50 -21.82
N SER A 17 39.39 -10.09 -22.00
CA SER A 17 39.59 -11.55 -21.96
C SER A 17 39.69 -12.14 -20.55
N LEU A 18 39.82 -11.32 -19.49
CA LEU A 18 39.91 -11.83 -18.12
C LEU A 18 38.55 -12.21 -17.50
N PHE A 19 37.43 -11.68 -18.01
CA PHE A 19 36.10 -11.97 -17.47
C PHE A 19 35.57 -13.36 -17.85
N THR A 20 35.94 -13.88 -19.01
CA THR A 20 35.44 -15.18 -19.48
C THR A 20 36.06 -16.37 -18.73
N VAL A 21 37.30 -16.22 -18.24
CA VAL A 21 38.01 -17.30 -17.52
C VAL A 21 37.47 -17.46 -16.09
N LYS A 22 36.95 -16.38 -15.48
CA LYS A 22 36.41 -16.41 -14.12
C LYS A 22 35.00 -17.03 -14.05
N PHE A 23 34.23 -16.97 -15.14
CA PHE A 23 32.94 -17.68 -15.26
C PHE A 23 33.11 -19.19 -15.51
N LEU A 24 34.20 -19.62 -16.17
CA LEU A 24 34.41 -21.04 -16.46
C LEU A 24 34.83 -21.86 -15.23
N LEU A 25 35.46 -21.24 -14.23
CA LEU A 25 35.90 -21.95 -13.00
C LEU A 25 34.81 -22.08 -11.92
N ILE A 26 33.74 -21.28 -11.96
CA ILE A 26 32.63 -21.39 -11.00
C ILE A 26 31.63 -22.50 -11.41
N ALA A 27 31.51 -22.78 -12.72
CA ALA A 27 30.59 -23.81 -13.22
C ALA A 27 31.04 -25.26 -12.98
N ILE A 28 32.32 -25.50 -12.63
CA ILE A 28 32.85 -26.85 -12.36
C ILE A 28 32.66 -27.26 -10.89
N LEU A 29 32.35 -26.33 -9.98
CA LEU A 29 32.20 -26.60 -8.54
C LEU A 29 30.76 -26.94 -8.09
N LEU A 30 29.80 -27.04 -9.03
CA LEU A 30 28.36 -27.22 -8.73
C LEU A 30 27.78 -28.57 -9.20
N LEU A 31 28.63 -29.56 -9.47
CA LEU A 31 28.22 -30.84 -10.08
C LEU A 31 28.49 -32.10 -9.24
N ALA A 32 28.42 -32.00 -7.91
CA ALA A 32 28.48 -33.20 -7.05
C ALA A 32 27.76 -33.02 -5.70
N ALA A 33 26.43 -33.20 -5.67
CA ALA A 33 25.69 -33.81 -4.55
C ALA A 33 24.18 -33.93 -4.85
N CYS A 34 23.81 -34.67 -5.88
CA CYS A 34 22.50 -35.35 -5.91
C CYS A 34 22.77 -36.83 -5.65
N SER A 35 22.52 -37.30 -4.43
CA SER A 35 22.34 -38.71 -4.12
C SER A 35 21.06 -38.81 -3.32
N GLY A 36 20.04 -39.34 -3.98
CA GLY A 36 18.72 -39.51 -3.41
C GLY A 36 18.70 -40.53 -2.28
N THR A 37 17.76 -40.31 -1.36
CA THR A 37 17.16 -41.39 -0.60
C THR A 37 15.66 -41.25 -0.79
N SER A 38 15.08 -42.18 -1.53
CA SER A 38 13.65 -42.43 -1.53
C SER A 38 13.36 -43.29 -0.32
N ASN A 39 12.50 -42.85 0.61
CA ASN A 39 11.82 -43.80 1.48
C ASN A 39 10.45 -43.28 1.96
N GLU A 40 9.45 -44.04 1.53
CA GLU A 40 8.25 -44.47 2.25
C GLU A 40 7.10 -43.48 2.48
N ALA A 41 6.05 -43.73 1.70
CA ALA A 41 4.68 -43.32 1.96
C ALA A 41 4.23 -43.80 3.34
N ASN A 42 3.84 -42.86 4.19
CA ASN A 42 3.04 -43.11 5.37
C ASN A 42 1.64 -42.55 5.13
N THR A 43 0.73 -43.42 4.72
CA THR A 43 -0.72 -43.16 4.75
C THR A 43 -1.17 -43.21 6.20
N ASN A 44 -1.46 -42.06 6.79
CA ASN A 44 -2.24 -42.03 8.02
C ASN A 44 -3.53 -41.28 7.77
N ASP A 45 -4.59 -42.07 7.61
CA ASP A 45 -5.98 -41.68 7.52
C ASP A 45 -6.40 -41.06 8.86
N ASN A 46 -6.67 -39.75 8.87
CA ASN A 46 -7.40 -39.10 9.97
C ASN A 46 -8.77 -38.66 9.46
N ALA A 47 -9.71 -39.59 9.53
CA ALA A 47 -11.13 -39.27 9.53
C ALA A 47 -11.51 -38.62 10.88
N PRO A 48 -12.31 -37.55 10.91
CA PRO A 48 -12.83 -36.99 12.15
C PRO A 48 -13.92 -37.91 12.75
N PRO A 49 -13.99 -38.08 14.09
CA PRO A 49 -15.08 -38.82 14.71
C PRO A 49 -16.40 -38.05 14.60
N ASN A 50 -17.39 -38.75 14.04
CA ASN A 50 -18.81 -38.42 14.06
C ASN A 50 -19.31 -38.38 15.52
N ASN A 51 -19.80 -37.23 15.97
CA ASN A 51 -20.64 -37.12 17.16
C ASN A 51 -22.09 -37.01 16.70
N THR A 52 -22.83 -38.09 16.88
CA THR A 52 -24.29 -38.09 16.97
C THR A 52 -24.69 -38.87 18.22
N SER A 53 -25.33 -38.14 19.14
CA SER A 53 -26.47 -38.54 19.98
C SER A 53 -26.35 -39.84 20.80
N GLU A 54 -26.08 -39.71 22.11
CA GLU A 54 -26.75 -40.55 23.10
C GLU A 54 -27.19 -39.74 24.33
N GLU A 55 -28.46 -39.93 24.60
CA GLU A 55 -29.33 -39.46 25.66
C GLU A 55 -28.96 -40.12 27.00
N GLN A 56 -28.75 -39.33 28.06
CA GLN A 56 -29.03 -39.81 29.42
C GLN A 56 -29.77 -38.76 30.23
N GLN A 57 -31.02 -39.14 30.49
CA GLN A 57 -32.01 -38.55 31.36
C GLN A 57 -31.52 -38.54 32.81
N ASN A 58 -31.69 -37.41 33.50
CA ASN A 58 -32.20 -37.43 34.87
C ASN A 58 -32.83 -36.07 35.21
N GLY A 59 -34.13 -36.09 35.49
CA GLY A 59 -34.91 -34.92 35.92
C GLY A 59 -35.01 -34.80 37.43
N VAL A 60 -35.97 -33.95 37.84
CA VAL A 60 -36.54 -33.73 39.20
C VAL A 60 -35.71 -32.74 40.04
N ASP A 61 -36.21 -31.63 40.60
CA ASP A 61 -37.55 -31.00 40.64
C ASP A 61 -37.44 -29.53 41.10
N THR A 62 -38.41 -28.72 40.66
CA THR A 62 -39.10 -27.56 41.29
C THR A 62 -38.35 -26.44 42.05
N GLN A 63 -38.60 -25.19 41.63
CA GLN A 63 -39.42 -24.14 42.31
C GLN A 63 -39.25 -22.84 41.51
N ASP A 64 -40.24 -22.34 40.76
CA ASP A 64 -41.46 -21.63 41.19
C ASP A 64 -41.19 -20.48 42.17
N VAL A 65 -41.04 -19.26 41.65
CA VAL A 65 -41.71 -18.04 42.15
C VAL A 65 -41.95 -17.09 40.95
N SER A 66 -43.21 -16.69 40.83
CA SER A 66 -43.83 -15.73 39.92
C SER A 66 -43.67 -14.26 40.35
N GLU A 67 -44.18 -13.37 39.48
CA GLU A 67 -44.63 -11.98 39.74
C GLU A 67 -43.55 -10.89 39.59
N ASP A 68 -43.55 -10.05 38.54
CA ASP A 68 -44.53 -9.03 38.07
C ASP A 68 -44.28 -7.63 38.70
N GLU A 69 -44.75 -6.60 37.96
CA GLU A 69 -44.76 -5.14 38.25
C GLU A 69 -43.51 -4.39 37.71
N ASP A 70 -43.55 -3.73 36.54
CA ASP A 70 -44.27 -2.49 36.18
C ASP A 70 -44.04 -1.34 37.19
N THR A 71 -43.27 -0.31 36.78
CA THR A 71 -43.63 1.08 37.10
C THR A 71 -43.08 2.06 36.05
N SER A 72 -44.02 2.81 35.52
CA SER A 72 -43.99 3.99 34.68
C SER A 72 -43.16 5.21 35.14
N ALA A 73 -42.67 5.94 34.14
CA ALA A 73 -42.75 7.40 33.90
C ALA A 73 -42.14 8.43 34.87
N GLN A 74 -41.46 9.42 34.25
CA GLN A 74 -41.50 10.89 34.45
C GLN A 74 -40.08 11.46 34.26
N ASP A 75 -39.84 12.30 33.24
CA ASP A 75 -40.13 13.74 33.13
C ASP A 75 -38.84 14.56 33.40
N GLU A 76 -38.80 15.76 32.84
CA GLU A 76 -37.77 16.81 32.84
C GLU A 76 -36.76 16.73 31.66
N SER A 77 -36.94 17.55 30.60
CA SER A 77 -36.63 18.99 30.56
C SER A 77 -35.14 19.20 30.84
N GLN A 78 -34.31 19.67 29.90
CA GLN A 78 -34.33 21.06 29.44
C GLN A 78 -33.69 21.23 28.06
N ASN A 79 -34.41 21.97 27.22
CA ASN A 79 -33.88 22.77 26.12
C ASN A 79 -32.92 23.83 26.69
N SER A 80 -31.79 24.06 26.05
CA SER A 80 -31.11 25.36 26.10
C SER A 80 -30.82 25.81 24.67
N ASP A 81 -31.75 26.60 24.16
CA ASP A 81 -31.58 27.43 22.98
C ASP A 81 -30.59 28.58 23.25
N THR A 82 -30.09 29.17 22.15
CA THR A 82 -29.63 30.57 21.97
C THR A 82 -28.24 30.92 22.56
N GLU A 83 -27.31 31.63 21.91
CA GLU A 83 -27.31 32.75 20.93
C GLU A 83 -26.01 32.69 20.08
N ASN A 84 -26.02 32.76 18.74
CA ASN A 84 -25.93 33.94 17.86
C ASN A 84 -24.88 35.03 18.22
N ALA A 85 -23.77 35.10 17.47
CA ALA A 85 -23.07 36.30 16.99
C ALA A 85 -21.94 35.81 16.05
N ALA A 86 -21.98 35.96 14.72
CA ALA A 86 -21.88 37.20 13.94
C ALA A 86 -20.72 38.10 14.40
N ASP A 87 -19.55 37.92 13.78
CA ASP A 87 -18.65 39.05 13.54
C ASP A 87 -17.95 38.90 12.17
N ASN A 88 -18.59 39.49 11.16
CA ASN A 88 -17.93 40.00 9.97
C ASN A 88 -17.59 41.45 10.29
N ASN A 89 -16.32 41.86 10.15
CA ASN A 89 -15.96 43.01 9.31
C ASN A 89 -14.47 43.39 9.37
N THR A 90 -14.03 43.86 8.19
CA THR A 90 -13.22 45.07 7.96
C THR A 90 -11.87 44.84 7.27
N ALA A 91 -11.91 45.25 6.01
CA ALA A 91 -10.82 45.59 5.11
C ALA A 91 -10.07 46.87 5.53
N SER A 92 -8.83 47.00 5.05
CA SER A 92 -8.14 48.24 4.63
C SER A 92 -6.69 47.84 4.34
N ASP A 93 -6.31 47.65 3.08
CA ASP A 93 -5.71 48.66 2.20
C ASP A 93 -4.47 49.33 2.81
N THR A 94 -3.30 49.07 2.22
CA THR A 94 -2.44 50.10 1.62
C THR A 94 -1.51 49.49 0.57
N ASP A 95 -1.52 50.14 -0.59
CA ASP A 95 -0.79 49.88 -1.82
C ASP A 95 0.71 50.27 -1.77
N GLU A 96 1.39 49.92 -2.88
CA GLU A 96 2.59 50.55 -3.48
C GLU A 96 3.99 50.20 -2.90
N ASP A 97 4.78 49.40 -3.64
CA ASP A 97 5.58 49.92 -4.77
C ASP A 97 6.19 48.75 -5.59
N ALA A 98 6.27 48.98 -6.90
CA ALA A 98 6.57 48.06 -7.96
C ALA A 98 8.07 47.84 -8.17
N ASN A 99 8.42 46.64 -8.63
CA ASN A 99 9.54 46.48 -9.56
C ASN A 99 9.17 45.47 -10.64
N ALA A 100 8.88 45.98 -11.82
CA ALA A 100 8.57 45.25 -13.03
C ALA A 100 9.83 45.07 -13.89
N ILE A 101 10.08 43.83 -14.31
CA ILE A 101 10.67 43.44 -15.61
C ILE A 101 9.96 42.12 -15.92
N ASP A 102 8.84 42.06 -16.64
CA ASP A 102 8.54 42.42 -18.04
C ASP A 102 9.20 41.52 -19.11
N ASN A 103 8.30 40.94 -19.92
CA ASN A 103 8.42 40.17 -21.16
C ASN A 103 8.67 38.67 -21.02
N THR A 104 7.82 37.76 -21.51
CA THR A 104 6.71 37.93 -22.48
C THR A 104 5.82 36.69 -22.48
N GLU A 105 4.58 36.92 -22.90
CA GLU A 105 3.38 36.08 -22.98
C GLU A 105 3.41 34.96 -24.05
N ASP A 106 2.26 34.30 -24.23
CA ASP A 106 1.88 33.11 -25.04
C ASP A 106 2.15 31.75 -24.34
N ASP A 107 1.18 30.89 -24.03
CA ASP A 107 -0.18 30.72 -24.54
C ASP A 107 -1.13 30.18 -23.48
N ALA A 108 -2.40 30.47 -23.69
CA ALA A 108 -3.54 29.97 -22.93
C ALA A 108 -3.77 28.46 -23.08
N ASP A 109 -4.46 27.93 -22.07
CA ASP A 109 -5.45 26.85 -22.17
C ASP A 109 -5.01 25.55 -22.88
N THR A 110 -4.64 24.55 -22.07
CA THR A 110 -5.31 23.25 -22.16
C THR A 110 -5.31 22.55 -20.81
N ASN A 111 -6.51 22.16 -20.35
CA ASN A 111 -6.66 20.93 -19.57
C ASN A 111 -6.01 19.78 -20.36
N ALA A 112 -4.76 19.48 -20.02
CA ALA A 112 -4.03 18.31 -20.47
C ALA A 112 -3.65 17.49 -19.23
N VAL A 113 -4.67 16.95 -18.57
CA VAL A 113 -4.51 15.61 -17.99
C VAL A 113 -4.53 14.68 -19.18
N ASP A 114 -3.43 13.97 -19.43
CA ASP A 114 -3.41 12.51 -19.59
C ASP A 114 -2.06 12.08 -20.21
N GLU A 115 -1.43 11.07 -19.62
CA GLU A 115 -0.16 10.42 -20.03
C GLU A 115 1.18 11.13 -19.74
N THR A 116 1.42 11.52 -18.50
CA THR A 116 2.80 11.65 -17.96
C THR A 116 2.90 11.05 -16.54
N THR A 117 2.08 10.05 -16.24
CA THR A 117 1.71 9.71 -14.85
C THR A 117 2.36 8.46 -14.27
N SER A 118 3.20 7.73 -15.00
CA SER A 118 4.00 6.63 -14.40
C SER A 118 5.50 6.88 -14.51
N GLU A 119 6.00 7.32 -15.66
CA GLU A 119 7.44 7.57 -15.89
C GLU A 119 8.04 8.70 -15.04
N SER A 120 7.22 9.58 -14.47
CA SER A 120 7.71 10.75 -13.72
C SER A 120 7.53 10.66 -12.20
N ILE A 121 6.81 9.66 -11.69
CA ILE A 121 6.51 9.57 -10.25
C ILE A 121 7.67 8.95 -9.48
N GLY A 122 8.26 7.88 -10.00
CA GLY A 122 9.32 7.12 -9.34
C GLY A 122 9.87 5.99 -10.22
N ASP A 123 10.85 5.27 -9.70
CA ASP A 123 11.42 4.07 -10.31
C ASP A 123 10.52 2.85 -10.04
N ALA A 124 9.74 2.46 -11.04
CA ALA A 124 8.85 1.30 -10.94
C ALA A 124 9.58 -0.03 -10.69
N GLU A 125 10.84 -0.17 -11.11
CA GLU A 125 11.60 -1.41 -10.84
C GLU A 125 12.05 -1.46 -9.38
N HIS A 126 12.42 -0.32 -8.79
CA HIS A 126 12.66 -0.23 -7.36
C HIS A 126 11.36 -0.47 -6.55
N GLY A 127 10.25 0.14 -6.98
CA GLY A 127 8.93 -0.09 -6.39
C GLY A 127 8.50 -1.55 -6.40
N ARG A 128 8.83 -2.28 -7.48
CA ARG A 128 8.62 -3.73 -7.57
C ARG A 128 9.39 -4.47 -6.49
N VAL A 129 10.63 -4.08 -6.20
CA VAL A 129 11.42 -4.70 -5.12
C VAL A 129 10.76 -4.43 -3.76
N LEU A 130 10.38 -3.18 -3.47
CA LEU A 130 9.70 -2.80 -2.23
C LEU A 130 8.35 -3.52 -2.04
N PHE A 131 7.63 -3.81 -3.12
CA PHE A 131 6.37 -4.55 -3.07
C PHE A 131 6.57 -6.02 -2.64
N HIS A 132 7.64 -6.65 -3.10
CA HIS A 132 7.89 -8.08 -2.91
C HIS A 132 8.71 -8.41 -1.67
N GLU A 133 9.54 -7.48 -1.20
CA GLU A 133 10.42 -7.66 -0.07
C GLU A 133 9.95 -6.86 1.16
N VAL A 134 10.34 -7.29 2.36
CA VAL A 134 10.05 -6.53 3.58
C VAL A 134 11.07 -5.39 3.70
N ALA A 135 10.63 -4.15 3.51
CA ALA A 135 11.45 -2.96 3.75
C ALA A 135 11.73 -2.77 5.26
N GLU A 136 12.84 -2.09 5.58
CA GLU A 136 13.18 -1.79 6.98
C GLU A 136 12.07 -0.95 7.63
N GLY A 137 11.61 -1.37 8.82
CA GLY A 137 10.51 -0.70 9.53
C GLY A 137 9.11 -1.04 9.00
N ALA A 138 8.99 -1.62 7.81
CA ALA A 138 7.70 -2.05 7.29
C ALA A 138 7.20 -3.31 8.02
N PRO A 139 5.90 -3.40 8.36
CA PRO A 139 5.37 -4.55 9.10
C PRO A 139 5.40 -5.85 8.28
N LEU A 140 5.15 -5.79 6.97
CA LEU A 140 5.06 -6.93 6.04
C LEU A 140 5.32 -6.48 4.59
N ALA A 141 5.74 -7.41 3.72
CA ALA A 141 5.80 -7.18 2.28
C ALA A 141 4.39 -7.19 1.67
N CYS A 142 4.13 -6.29 0.71
CA CYS A 142 2.81 -6.12 0.07
C CYS A 142 2.33 -7.40 -0.63
N ALA A 143 3.26 -8.10 -1.29
CA ALA A 143 3.01 -9.36 -1.99
C ALA A 143 2.49 -10.50 -1.08
N THR A 144 2.61 -10.37 0.24
CA THR A 144 2.04 -11.33 1.20
C THR A 144 0.52 -11.37 1.13
N CYS A 145 -0.11 -10.25 0.75
CA CYS A 145 -1.57 -10.07 0.83
C CYS A 145 -2.23 -9.73 -0.51
N HIS A 146 -1.46 -9.28 -1.51
CA HIS A 146 -1.98 -8.75 -2.76
C HIS A 146 -1.40 -9.48 -3.98
N ASN A 147 -2.29 -9.89 -4.89
CA ASN A 147 -1.91 -10.37 -6.23
C ASN A 147 -1.64 -9.17 -7.15
N THR A 148 -0.62 -9.27 -8.01
CA THR A 148 -0.28 -8.22 -8.99
C THR A 148 -0.74 -8.56 -10.40
N ASP A 149 -1.00 -9.84 -10.67
CA ASP A 149 -1.38 -10.40 -11.96
C ASP A 149 -2.87 -10.79 -12.04
N SER A 150 -3.65 -10.48 -11.00
CA SER A 150 -5.06 -10.79 -10.90
C SER A 150 -5.80 -9.77 -10.04
N GLU A 151 -7.10 -9.61 -10.30
CA GLU A 151 -8.03 -8.87 -9.44
C GLU A 151 -8.59 -9.74 -8.30
N GLU A 152 -8.35 -11.04 -8.33
CA GLU A 152 -8.82 -11.99 -7.32
C GLU A 152 -8.22 -11.71 -5.94
N ARG A 153 -9.03 -11.94 -4.90
CA ARG A 153 -8.64 -11.77 -3.50
C ARG A 153 -7.62 -12.83 -3.10
N LEU A 154 -6.51 -12.38 -2.50
CA LEU A 154 -5.60 -13.25 -1.75
C LEU A 154 -5.90 -13.14 -0.24
N VAL A 155 -5.45 -12.05 0.38
CA VAL A 155 -5.92 -11.58 1.70
C VAL A 155 -6.56 -10.21 1.53
N GLY A 156 -5.84 -9.31 0.84
CA GLY A 156 -6.35 -8.06 0.30
C GLY A 156 -6.91 -8.22 -1.12
N PRO A 157 -7.43 -7.13 -1.72
CA PRO A 157 -7.86 -7.12 -3.12
C PRO A 157 -6.69 -7.38 -4.07
N GLY A 158 -6.96 -8.06 -5.19
CA GLY A 158 -6.01 -8.12 -6.29
C GLY A 158 -5.78 -6.72 -6.89
N LEU A 159 -4.55 -6.46 -7.33
CA LEU A 159 -4.06 -5.15 -7.74
C LEU A 159 -3.85 -5.01 -9.26
N LEU A 160 -4.18 -6.02 -10.05
CA LEU A 160 -4.28 -5.84 -11.51
C LEU A 160 -5.27 -4.70 -11.81
N ASN A 161 -4.94 -3.84 -12.78
CA ASN A 161 -5.70 -2.64 -13.16
C ASN A 161 -5.96 -1.67 -12.00
N ILE A 162 -5.09 -1.62 -10.98
CA ILE A 162 -5.31 -0.75 -9.82
C ILE A 162 -5.28 0.73 -10.22
N GLY A 163 -4.44 1.14 -11.18
CA GLY A 163 -4.39 2.52 -11.67
C GLY A 163 -5.77 3.03 -12.14
N THR A 164 -6.45 2.25 -12.99
CA THR A 164 -7.80 2.58 -13.49
C THR A 164 -8.83 2.58 -12.37
N ARG A 165 -8.83 1.56 -11.49
CA ARG A 165 -9.83 1.43 -10.43
C ARG A 165 -9.67 2.55 -9.39
N ALA A 166 -8.43 2.82 -8.97
CA ALA A 166 -8.08 3.84 -7.97
C ALA A 166 -8.63 5.22 -8.33
N ALA A 167 -8.55 5.62 -9.60
CA ALA A 167 -9.04 6.91 -10.10
C ALA A 167 -10.54 7.17 -9.90
N THR A 168 -11.31 6.14 -9.50
CA THR A 168 -12.78 6.23 -9.37
C THR A 168 -13.29 5.85 -7.97
N ARG A 169 -12.41 5.46 -7.04
CA ARG A 169 -12.83 4.97 -5.70
C ARG A 169 -13.29 6.06 -4.78
N VAL A 170 -12.64 7.22 -4.82
CA VAL A 170 -12.94 8.36 -3.95
C VAL A 170 -13.11 9.59 -4.82
N GLU A 171 -14.28 10.22 -4.73
CA GLU A 171 -14.59 11.44 -5.48
C GLU A 171 -13.56 12.53 -5.15
N GLY A 172 -12.96 13.11 -6.20
CA GLY A 172 -11.96 14.16 -6.07
C GLY A 172 -10.53 13.68 -5.80
N GLN A 173 -10.26 12.37 -5.71
CA GLN A 173 -8.90 11.83 -5.66
C GLN A 173 -8.47 11.26 -7.01
N SER A 174 -7.23 11.57 -7.40
CA SER A 174 -6.52 10.87 -8.46
C SER A 174 -6.15 9.44 -8.04
N ALA A 175 -5.76 8.60 -9.01
CA ALA A 175 -5.25 7.25 -8.73
C ALA A 175 -4.04 7.27 -7.76
N ILE A 176 -3.13 8.22 -7.96
CA ILE A 176 -1.91 8.40 -7.16
C ILE A 176 -2.28 8.72 -5.71
N GLU A 177 -3.17 9.69 -5.50
CA GLU A 177 -3.62 10.10 -4.17
C GLU A 177 -4.34 8.97 -3.45
N TYR A 178 -5.21 8.24 -4.14
CA TYR A 178 -5.90 7.08 -3.58
C TYR A 178 -4.93 5.98 -3.17
N ILE A 179 -3.99 5.60 -4.03
CA ILE A 179 -3.02 4.54 -3.75
C ILE A 179 -2.12 4.95 -2.58
N ARG A 180 -1.59 6.18 -2.60
CA ARG A 180 -0.78 6.74 -1.51
C ARG A 180 -1.52 6.70 -0.19
N THR A 181 -2.75 7.22 -0.16
CA THR A 181 -3.60 7.24 1.04
C THR A 181 -3.87 5.83 1.54
N SER A 182 -4.18 4.89 0.64
CA SER A 182 -4.42 3.49 1.01
C SER A 182 -3.21 2.82 1.66
N ILE A 183 -1.99 3.23 1.30
CA ILE A 183 -0.75 2.69 1.90
C ILE A 183 -0.50 3.29 3.28
N ILE A 184 -0.62 4.61 3.44
CA ILE A 184 -0.23 5.30 4.68
C ILE A 184 -1.36 5.37 5.72
N ASP A 185 -2.62 5.35 5.27
CA ASP A 185 -3.82 5.30 6.10
C ASP A 185 -4.83 4.27 5.54
N PRO A 186 -4.62 2.97 5.79
CA PRO A 186 -5.44 1.90 5.22
C PRO A 186 -6.90 1.89 5.70
N ASN A 187 -7.26 2.71 6.69
CA ASN A 187 -8.64 2.84 7.18
C ASN A 187 -9.36 4.06 6.56
N ALA A 188 -8.67 4.94 5.84
CA ALA A 188 -9.28 6.09 5.15
C ALA A 188 -10.31 5.67 4.09
N TYR A 189 -10.06 4.55 3.41
CA TYR A 189 -11.00 3.94 2.49
C TYR A 189 -10.86 2.41 2.53
N ILE A 190 -11.95 1.71 2.81
CA ILE A 190 -12.00 0.25 2.83
C ILE A 190 -12.87 -0.22 1.67
N VAL A 191 -12.28 -1.01 0.77
CA VAL A 191 -13.00 -1.61 -0.36
C VAL A 191 -14.14 -2.49 0.16
N GLU A 192 -15.30 -2.42 -0.48
CA GLU A 192 -16.45 -3.25 -0.11
C GLU A 192 -16.09 -4.74 -0.02
N GLY A 193 -16.61 -5.42 0.99
CA GLY A 193 -16.38 -6.84 1.24
C GLY A 193 -15.07 -7.17 1.94
N PHE A 194 -14.30 -6.18 2.40
CA PHE A 194 -13.14 -6.35 3.29
C PHE A 194 -13.49 -5.92 4.73
N GLY A 195 -12.67 -6.34 5.69
CA GLY A 195 -12.89 -6.09 7.12
C GLY A 195 -12.87 -4.60 7.47
N ASN A 196 -13.66 -4.23 8.49
CA ASN A 196 -13.63 -2.90 9.12
C ASN A 196 -13.41 -3.09 10.64
N PRO A 197 -12.21 -2.77 11.19
CA PRO A 197 -11.12 -2.03 10.55
C PRO A 197 -10.40 -2.83 9.45
N SER A 198 -9.64 -2.12 8.61
CA SER A 198 -8.87 -2.68 7.51
C SER A 198 -7.89 -3.75 8.01
N PRO A 199 -7.80 -4.92 7.35
CA PRO A 199 -6.80 -5.94 7.68
C PRO A 199 -5.39 -5.58 7.19
N MET A 200 -5.25 -4.52 6.38
CA MET A 200 -3.94 -4.02 5.94
C MET A 200 -3.22 -3.37 7.14
N PRO A 201 -1.99 -3.78 7.46
CA PRO A 201 -1.24 -3.20 8.57
C PRO A 201 -1.04 -1.69 8.43
N THR A 202 -0.99 -0.98 9.56
CA THR A 202 -0.58 0.43 9.62
C THR A 202 0.94 0.55 9.77
N GLY A 203 1.48 1.76 9.67
CA GLY A 203 2.90 2.05 9.92
C GLY A 203 3.78 2.07 8.67
N PHE A 204 3.23 1.82 7.48
CA PHE A 204 3.95 1.98 6.22
C PHE A 204 4.40 3.42 5.95
N GLY A 205 3.62 4.42 6.37
CA GLY A 205 3.98 5.83 6.25
C GLY A 205 5.21 6.25 7.06
N ASP A 206 5.52 5.52 8.14
CA ASP A 206 6.75 5.72 8.92
C ASP A 206 7.93 4.88 8.39
N ALA A 207 7.63 3.79 7.69
CA ALA A 207 8.61 2.84 7.18
C ALA A 207 9.24 3.28 5.85
N PHE A 208 8.45 3.89 4.97
CA PHE A 208 8.90 4.30 3.65
C PHE A 208 9.30 5.76 3.62
N THR A 209 10.40 6.06 2.92
CA THR A 209 10.68 7.44 2.52
C THR A 209 9.68 7.89 1.47
N GLU A 210 9.61 9.21 1.21
CA GLU A 210 8.78 9.75 0.13
C GLU A 210 9.19 9.19 -1.25
N GLU A 211 10.47 8.94 -1.47
CA GLU A 211 11.00 8.33 -2.70
C GLU A 211 10.56 6.87 -2.81
N ASP A 212 10.73 6.06 -1.76
CA ASP A 212 10.28 4.66 -1.76
C ASP A 212 8.78 4.53 -1.98
N LEU A 213 7.98 5.42 -1.38
CA LEU A 213 6.54 5.43 -1.53
C LEU A 213 6.14 5.82 -2.97
N ASN A 214 6.84 6.78 -3.58
CA ASN A 214 6.64 7.13 -4.97
C ASN A 214 7.01 6.00 -5.93
N ASP A 215 8.14 5.32 -5.70
CA ASP A 215 8.58 4.16 -6.47
C ASP A 215 7.55 3.03 -6.39
N LEU A 216 7.05 2.73 -5.18
CA LEU A 216 6.00 1.74 -4.95
C LEU A 216 4.71 2.11 -5.71
N ILE A 217 4.29 3.38 -5.67
CA ILE A 217 3.13 3.85 -6.44
C ILE A 217 3.39 3.73 -7.95
N ALA A 218 4.57 4.11 -8.43
CA ALA A 218 4.95 4.00 -9.83
C ALA A 218 4.85 2.54 -10.31
N TYR A 219 5.32 1.58 -9.51
CA TYR A 219 5.15 0.15 -9.78
C TYR A 219 3.68 -0.27 -9.85
N LEU A 220 2.86 0.12 -8.87
CA LEU A 220 1.44 -0.24 -8.85
C LEU A 220 0.68 0.30 -10.07
N LEU A 221 1.04 1.48 -10.58
CA LEU A 221 0.46 2.05 -11.79
C LEU A 221 0.84 1.30 -13.07
N THR A 222 1.89 0.46 -13.05
CA THR A 222 2.24 -0.41 -14.19
C THR A 222 1.40 -1.69 -14.29
N LEU A 223 0.60 -1.99 -13.26
CA LEU A 223 -0.15 -3.25 -13.18
C LEU A 223 -1.42 -3.18 -14.04
N GLU A 224 -1.30 -3.58 -15.30
CA GLU A 224 -2.38 -3.61 -16.30
C GLU A 224 -2.53 -5.01 -16.92
N GLY A 225 -3.72 -5.37 -17.40
CA GLY A 225 -4.00 -6.69 -18.01
C GLY A 225 -5.13 -6.72 -19.02
#